data_AF-A0A9P3KB79-F1
#
_entry.id   AF-A0A9P3KB79-F1
#
_cell.length_a   1.000
_cell.length_b   1.000
_cell.length_c   1.000
_cell.angle_alpha   90.00
_cell.angle_beta   90.00
_cell.angle_gamma   90.00
#
_symmetry.space_group_name_H-M   'P 1'
#
loop_
_entity.id
_entity.type
_entity.pdbx_description
1 polymer ?
#
loop_
_entity_poly.entity_id
_entity_poly.type
_entity_poly.pdbx_seq_one_letter_code
_entity_poly.pdbx_strand_id
1 'polypeptide(L)'
;MPFPRSAFLEKTALNPDIYGPFWICTTLVFLSASLGNLASYLSYAAGSGSDEHWHYNIDVVSWAAAIFYGYVAVVPLVLFFLLRYLQVSAGLVQLWCLYGYSLAVYIPISFISVVPLNLLRWLIVLGATAISCVFLGFNLRAQITDGHEMWFPVTLGAVLLQAGLGVLLKLYFFT
;
A
#
# COMPACT_ATOMS: atom_id res chain seq x y z
N MET A 1 -17.07 26.85 -1.34
CA MET A 1 -16.01 26.79 -2.37
C MET A 1 -15.92 25.35 -2.84
N PRO A 2 -16.09 25.02 -4.13
CA PRO A 2 -15.89 23.65 -4.57
C PRO A 2 -14.41 23.35 -4.43
N PHE A 3 -14.06 22.33 -3.66
CA PHE A 3 -12.68 21.87 -3.57
C PHE A 3 -12.26 21.42 -4.97
N PRO A 4 -11.07 21.80 -5.47
CA PRO A 4 -10.60 21.30 -6.75
C PRO A 4 -10.54 19.78 -6.66
N ARG A 5 -11.24 19.08 -7.56
CA ARG A 5 -11.05 17.64 -7.74
C ARG A 5 -9.55 17.40 -7.89
N SER A 6 -9.00 16.47 -7.12
CA SER A 6 -7.58 16.16 -7.23
C SER A 6 -7.27 15.78 -8.68
N ALA A 7 -6.14 16.26 -9.22
CA ALA A 7 -5.75 15.98 -10.60
C ALA A 7 -5.74 14.48 -10.92
N PHE A 8 -5.50 13.64 -9.91
CA PHE A 8 -5.60 12.19 -10.00
C PHE A 8 -7.04 11.70 -10.28
N LEU A 9 -8.04 12.21 -9.55
CA LEU A 9 -9.44 11.83 -9.77
C LEU A 9 -9.94 12.29 -11.13
N GLU A 10 -9.49 13.45 -11.61
CA GLU A 10 -9.84 13.96 -12.93
C GLU A 10 -9.29 13.05 -14.05
N LYS A 11 -8.02 12.65 -13.95
CA LYS A 11 -7.38 11.74 -14.91
C LYS A 11 -8.01 10.35 -14.93
N THR A 12 -8.27 9.78 -13.75
CA THR A 12 -8.85 8.44 -13.62
C THR A 12 -10.35 8.38 -13.92
N ALA A 13 -11.08 9.49 -13.79
CA ALA A 13 -12.48 9.57 -14.22
C ALA A 13 -12.63 9.53 -15.75
N LEU A 14 -11.64 10.09 -16.48
CA LEU A 14 -11.64 10.10 -17.95
C LEU A 14 -11.11 8.79 -18.55
N ASN A 15 -10.06 8.21 -17.95
CA ASN A 15 -9.45 6.96 -18.41
C ASN A 15 -9.06 6.08 -17.20
N PRO A 16 -10.00 5.29 -16.65
CA PRO A 16 -9.70 4.43 -15.51
C PRO A 16 -8.78 3.26 -15.92
N ASP A 17 -7.68 3.05 -15.20
CA ASP A 17 -6.63 2.07 -15.54
C ASP A 17 -6.46 0.97 -14.48
N ILE A 18 -6.61 -0.30 -14.88
CA ILE A 18 -6.36 -1.46 -14.00
C ILE A 18 -4.90 -1.95 -14.13
N TYR A 19 -4.23 -1.59 -15.22
CA TYR A 19 -2.87 -2.00 -15.52
C TYR A 19 -1.88 -1.49 -14.45
N GLY A 20 -2.00 -0.23 -14.02
CA GLY A 20 -1.12 0.34 -12.99
C GLY A 20 -1.15 -0.45 -11.66
N PRO A 21 -2.33 -0.58 -11.02
CA PRO A 21 -2.48 -1.38 -9.79
C PRO A 21 -1.96 -2.80 -9.90
N PHE A 22 -2.22 -3.48 -11.03
CA PHE A 22 -1.74 -4.84 -11.27
C PHE A 22 -0.20 -4.91 -11.22
N TRP A 23 0.50 -4.05 -11.96
CA TRP A 23 1.97 -4.08 -12.02
C TRP A 23 2.64 -3.57 -10.74
N ILE A 24 2.03 -2.60 -10.05
CA ILE A 24 2.52 -2.16 -8.75
C ILE A 24 2.51 -3.34 -7.76
N CYS A 25 1.41 -4.10 -7.71
CA CYS A 25 1.32 -5.30 -6.86
C CYS A 25 2.38 -6.34 -7.26
N THR A 26 2.48 -6.70 -8.55
CA THR A 26 3.47 -7.69 -9.02
C THR A 26 4.89 -7.30 -8.63
N THR A 27 5.23 -6.02 -8.82
CA THR A 27 6.55 -5.49 -8.49
C THR A 27 6.83 -5.59 -7.00
N LEU A 28 5.87 -5.20 -6.16
CA LEU A 28 6.02 -5.29 -4.71
C LEU A 28 6.15 -6.73 -4.23
N VAL A 29 5.40 -7.68 -4.79
CA VAL A 29 5.56 -9.11 -4.49
C VAL A 29 6.99 -9.57 -4.79
N PHE A 30 7.50 -9.24 -5.98
CA PHE A 30 8.85 -9.59 -6.38
C PHE A 30 9.92 -8.93 -5.49
N LEU A 31 9.75 -7.65 -5.16
CA LEU A 31 10.68 -6.91 -4.30
C LEU A 31 10.66 -7.44 -2.87
N SER A 32 9.49 -7.70 -2.30
CA SER A 32 9.37 -8.30 -0.96
C SER A 32 10.06 -9.66 -0.88
N ALA A 33 9.90 -10.51 -1.90
CA ALA A 33 10.57 -11.80 -1.96
C ALA A 33 12.09 -11.68 -2.15
N SER A 34 12.54 -10.84 -3.09
CA SER A 34 13.96 -10.72 -3.43
C SER A 34 14.74 -9.92 -2.38
N LEU A 35 14.28 -8.69 -2.10
CA LEU A 35 14.93 -7.77 -1.18
C LEU A 35 14.74 -8.16 0.28
N GLY A 36 13.61 -8.78 0.65
CA GLY A 36 13.41 -9.32 1.99
C GLY A 36 14.40 -10.45 2.30
N ASN A 37 14.60 -11.39 1.36
CA ASN A 37 15.61 -12.43 1.51
C ASN A 37 17.04 -11.86 1.48
N LEU A 38 17.34 -10.88 0.61
CA LEU A 38 18.64 -10.20 0.59
C LEU A 38 18.95 -9.50 1.92
N ALA A 39 17.96 -8.78 2.48
CA ALA A 39 18.07 -8.12 3.77
C ALA A 39 18.35 -9.13 4.90
N SER A 40 17.65 -10.27 4.90
CA SER A 40 17.89 -11.36 5.84
C SER A 40 19.31 -11.92 5.72
N TYR A 41 19.78 -12.15 4.50
CA TYR A 41 21.15 -12.62 4.24
C TYR A 41 22.21 -11.63 4.71
N LEU A 42 22.02 -10.32 4.45
CA LEU A 42 22.95 -9.28 4.91
C LEU A 42 22.99 -9.19 6.44
N SER A 43 21.85 -9.31 7.11
CA SER A 43 21.79 -9.36 8.58
C SER A 43 22.50 -10.60 9.14
N TYR A 44 22.35 -11.76 8.49
CA TYR A 44 23.09 -12.98 8.83
C TYR A 44 24.61 -12.79 8.64
N ALA A 45 25.04 -12.30 7.48
CA ALA A 45 26.44 -12.09 7.14
C ALA A 45 27.13 -11.05 8.04
N ALA A 46 26.40 -10.03 8.50
CA ALA A 46 26.90 -9.03 9.43
C ALA A 46 26.93 -9.51 10.90
N GLY A 47 26.17 -10.56 11.22
CA GLY A 47 25.86 -10.96 12.59
C GLY A 47 26.61 -12.18 13.13
N SER A 48 27.13 -13.11 12.32
CA SER A 48 27.64 -14.37 12.91
C SER A 48 28.71 -15.12 12.11
N GLY A 49 29.79 -15.45 12.83
CA GLY A 49 30.62 -16.63 12.60
C GLY A 49 30.06 -17.85 13.36
N SER A 50 28.83 -18.25 13.05
CA SER A 50 28.22 -19.49 13.56
C SER A 50 27.85 -20.41 12.39
N ASP A 51 28.07 -21.71 12.55
CA ASP A 51 27.92 -22.78 11.55
C ASP A 51 26.46 -23.09 11.14
N GLU A 52 25.57 -22.09 11.09
CA GLU A 52 24.17 -22.26 10.65
C GLU A 52 24.01 -21.81 9.19
N HIS A 53 23.60 -22.73 8.30
CA HIS A 53 23.36 -22.40 6.91
C HIS A 53 22.13 -21.48 6.76
N TRP A 54 22.30 -20.32 6.12
CA TRP A 54 21.18 -19.44 5.77
C TRP A 54 20.25 -20.11 4.75
N HIS A 55 18.94 -20.09 5.02
CA HIS A 55 17.91 -20.67 4.16
C HIS A 55 17.02 -19.59 3.55
N TYR A 56 16.81 -19.67 2.23
CA TYR A 56 15.88 -18.81 1.49
C TYR A 56 14.43 -19.16 1.85
N ASN A 57 13.64 -18.15 2.23
CA ASN A 57 12.23 -18.33 2.55
C ASN A 57 11.35 -18.08 1.32
N ILE A 58 10.86 -19.17 0.71
CA ILE A 58 9.98 -19.14 -0.48
C ILE A 58 8.55 -18.67 -0.15
N ASP A 59 8.10 -18.87 1.08
CA ASP A 59 6.71 -18.57 1.48
C ASP A 59 6.42 -17.06 1.48
N VAL A 60 7.47 -16.24 1.53
CA VAL A 60 7.41 -14.78 1.43
C VAL A 60 6.69 -14.35 0.15
N VAL A 61 6.87 -15.06 -0.97
CA VAL A 61 6.20 -14.76 -2.24
C VAL A 61 4.68 -14.91 -2.11
N SER A 62 4.24 -16.03 -1.55
CA SER A 62 2.82 -16.35 -1.36
C SER A 62 2.15 -15.37 -0.40
N TRP A 63 2.81 -15.06 0.72
CA TRP A 63 2.32 -14.07 1.68
C TRP A 63 2.26 -12.66 1.09
N ALA A 64 3.30 -12.23 0.37
CA ALA A 64 3.32 -10.92 -0.28
C ALA A 64 2.18 -10.81 -1.31
N ALA A 65 2.00 -11.84 -2.13
CA ALA A 65 0.92 -11.88 -3.12
C ALA A 65 -0.45 -11.78 -2.44
N ALA A 66 -0.69 -12.57 -1.39
CA ALA A 66 -1.93 -12.55 -0.63
C ALA A 66 -2.21 -11.16 -0.03
N ILE A 67 -1.19 -10.52 0.57
CA ILE A 67 -1.34 -9.22 1.22
C ILE A 67 -1.59 -8.11 0.19
N PHE A 68 -0.75 -7.97 -0.84
CA PHE A 68 -0.88 -6.87 -1.80
C PHE A 68 -2.13 -7.00 -2.67
N TYR A 69 -2.34 -8.15 -3.31
CA TYR A 69 -3.52 -8.35 -4.15
C TYR A 69 -4.79 -8.43 -3.33
N GLY A 70 -4.74 -9.07 -2.15
CA GLY A 70 -5.89 -9.13 -1.24
C GLY A 70 -6.31 -7.73 -0.80
N TYR A 71 -5.36 -6.87 -0.44
CA TYR A 71 -5.63 -5.49 -0.05
C TYR A 71 -6.27 -4.68 -1.19
N VAL A 72 -5.65 -4.68 -2.38
CA VAL A 72 -6.13 -3.90 -3.54
C VAL A 72 -7.45 -4.44 -4.09
N ALA A 73 -7.73 -5.74 -3.96
CA ALA A 73 -9.01 -6.30 -4.40
C ALA A 73 -10.13 -6.05 -3.40
N VAL A 74 -9.92 -6.41 -2.13
CA VAL A 74 -10.98 -6.48 -1.11
C VAL A 74 -11.36 -5.10 -0.60
N VAL A 75 -10.38 -4.24 -0.25
CA VAL A 75 -10.68 -2.95 0.40
C VAL A 75 -11.48 -2.01 -0.50
N PRO A 76 -11.11 -1.81 -1.79
CA PRO A 76 -11.89 -0.97 -2.70
C PRO A 76 -13.27 -1.53 -3.01
N LEU A 77 -13.41 -2.87 -3.01
CA LEU A 77 -14.69 -3.54 -3.24
C LEU A 77 -15.64 -3.35 -2.06
N VAL A 78 -15.16 -3.54 -0.82
CA VAL A 78 -15.93 -3.25 0.41
C VAL A 78 -16.32 -1.77 0.45
N LEU A 79 -15.37 -0.88 0.14
CA LEU A 79 -15.62 0.56 0.10
C LEU A 79 -16.64 0.93 -0.98
N PHE A 80 -16.59 0.30 -2.15
CA PHE A 80 -17.57 0.52 -3.22
C PHE A 80 -18.98 0.14 -2.78
N PHE A 81 -19.17 -1.02 -2.15
CA PHE A 81 -20.48 -1.41 -1.63
C PHE A 81 -20.97 -0.46 -0.54
N LEU A 82 -20.08 -0.02 0.35
CA LEU A 82 -20.40 0.95 1.38
C LEU A 82 -20.81 2.31 0.77
N LEU A 83 -20.07 2.82 -0.21
CA LEU A 83 -20.40 4.07 -0.91
C LEU A 83 -21.71 3.94 -1.71
N ARG A 84 -21.96 2.79 -2.33
CA ARG A 84 -23.22 2.49 -3.03
C ARG A 84 -24.41 2.46 -2.07
N TYR A 85 -24.23 1.88 -0.89
CA TYR A 85 -25.24 1.91 0.18
C TYR A 85 -25.57 3.35 0.60
N LEU A 86 -24.55 4.21 0.69
CA LEU A 86 -24.69 5.64 0.98
C LEU A 86 -25.13 6.50 -0.22
N GLN A 87 -25.55 5.89 -1.34
CA GLN A 87 -25.99 6.57 -2.56
C GLN A 87 -24.93 7.50 -3.19
N VAL A 88 -23.64 7.28 -2.90
CA VAL A 88 -22.52 8.03 -3.50
C VAL A 88 -22.12 7.37 -4.83
N SER A 89 -22.11 8.14 -5.92
CA SER A 89 -21.66 7.67 -7.23
C SER A 89 -20.14 7.61 -7.30
N ALA A 90 -19.55 6.48 -6.88
CA ALA A 90 -18.12 6.20 -7.04
C ALA A 90 -17.90 5.12 -8.11
N GLY A 91 -16.85 5.27 -8.93
CA GLY A 91 -16.44 4.23 -9.88
C GLY A 91 -15.59 3.17 -9.19
N LEU A 92 -15.96 1.89 -9.27
CA LEU A 92 -15.19 0.78 -8.71
C LEU A 92 -13.74 0.78 -9.22
N VAL A 93 -13.57 0.94 -10.54
CA VAL A 93 -12.24 0.94 -11.16
C VAL A 93 -11.40 2.12 -10.66
N GLN A 94 -12.01 3.28 -10.45
CA GLN A 94 -11.31 4.45 -9.90
C GLN A 94 -10.83 4.21 -8.46
N LEU A 95 -11.59 3.48 -7.64
CA LEU A 95 -11.15 3.06 -6.31
C LEU A 95 -10.00 2.06 -6.38
N TRP A 96 -10.05 1.09 -7.30
CA TRP A 96 -8.92 0.17 -7.53
C TRP A 96 -7.66 0.90 -7.99
N CYS A 97 -7.77 1.86 -8.91
CA CYS A 97 -6.68 2.76 -9.27
C CYS A 97 -6.13 3.42 -8.01
N LEU A 98 -6.97 4.14 -7.26
CA LEU A 98 -6.55 4.93 -6.13
C LEU A 98 -5.78 4.10 -5.08
N TYR A 99 -6.32 2.94 -4.70
CA TYR A 99 -5.68 2.05 -3.75
C TYR A 99 -4.40 1.41 -4.31
N GLY A 100 -4.39 0.98 -5.57
CA GLY A 100 -3.19 0.44 -6.21
C GLY A 100 -2.05 1.46 -6.29
N TYR A 101 -2.35 2.70 -6.72
CA TYR A 101 -1.37 3.78 -6.79
C TYR A 101 -0.87 4.24 -5.43
N SER A 102 -1.70 4.13 -4.38
CA SER A 102 -1.25 4.42 -3.01
C SER A 102 -0.07 3.53 -2.57
N LEU A 103 0.04 2.32 -3.14
CA LEU A 103 1.11 1.37 -2.82
C LEU A 103 2.42 1.66 -3.57
N ALA A 104 2.41 2.48 -4.61
CA ALA A 104 3.60 2.75 -5.43
C ALA A 104 4.76 3.33 -4.60
N VAL A 105 4.47 4.06 -3.52
CA VAL A 105 5.49 4.60 -2.60
C VAL A 105 6.32 3.50 -1.95
N TYR A 106 5.79 2.29 -1.78
CA TYR A 106 6.53 1.19 -1.18
C TYR A 106 7.61 0.60 -2.12
N ILE A 107 7.54 0.85 -3.43
CA ILE A 107 8.53 0.38 -4.41
C ILE A 107 9.93 0.95 -4.11
N PRO A 108 10.16 2.29 -4.14
CA PRO A 108 11.48 2.86 -3.84
C PRO A 108 11.92 2.56 -2.40
N ILE A 109 10.96 2.50 -1.47
CA ILE A 109 11.20 2.23 -0.05
C ILE A 109 11.73 0.81 0.17
N SER A 110 11.29 -0.16 -0.64
CA SER A 110 11.76 -1.54 -0.58
C SER A 110 13.27 -1.62 -0.83
N PHE A 111 13.80 -0.84 -1.78
CA PHE A 111 15.24 -0.78 -2.07
C PHE A 111 16.04 -0.16 -0.93
N ILE A 112 15.57 0.94 -0.37
CA ILE A 112 16.28 1.63 0.72
C ILE A 112 16.28 0.76 1.99
N SER A 113 15.22 -0.02 2.20
CA SER A 113 15.06 -0.89 3.37
C SER A 113 15.96 -2.12 3.37
N VAL A 114 16.71 -2.40 2.30
CA VAL A 114 17.70 -3.49 2.25
C VAL A 114 18.78 -3.30 3.32
N VAL A 115 19.16 -2.06 3.60
CA VAL A 115 20.19 -1.73 4.59
C VAL A 115 19.76 -2.22 5.97
N PRO A 116 20.58 -3.02 6.70
CA PRO A 116 20.23 -3.67 7.97
C PRO A 116 20.28 -2.70 9.17
N LEU A 117 19.66 -1.53 9.04
CA LEU A 117 19.54 -0.55 10.11
C LEU A 117 18.09 -0.45 10.57
N ASN A 118 17.79 -1.07 11.72
CA ASN A 118 16.44 -1.16 12.26
C ASN A 118 15.72 0.19 12.40
N LEU A 119 16.40 1.21 12.93
CA LEU A 119 15.82 2.54 13.11
C LEU A 119 15.50 3.21 11.76
N LEU A 120 16.41 3.09 10.79
CA LEU A 120 16.24 3.66 9.46
C LEU A 120 15.04 3.01 8.75
N ARG A 121 14.92 1.68 8.79
CA ARG A 121 13.78 0.94 8.22
C ARG A 121 12.45 1.41 8.79
N TRP A 122 12.36 1.55 10.13
CA TRP A 122 11.15 2.05 10.77
C TRP A 122 10.78 3.46 10.30
N LEU A 123 11.73 4.40 10.32
CA LEU A 123 11.46 5.78 9.92
C LEU A 123 11.01 5.88 8.45
N ILE A 124 11.66 5.13 7.57
CA ILE A 124 11.35 5.14 6.14
C ILE A 124 9.98 4.51 5.87
N VAL A 125 9.67 3.35 6.46
CA VAL A 125 8.38 2.68 6.25
C VAL A 125 7.24 3.49 6.85
N LEU A 126 7.43 4.11 8.02
CA LEU A 126 6.45 5.01 8.62
C LEU A 126 6.24 6.27 7.76
N GLY A 127 7.32 6.86 7.25
CA GLY A 127 7.24 8.01 6.33
C GLY A 127 6.49 7.67 5.04
N ALA A 128 6.81 6.53 4.42
CA ALA A 128 6.12 6.03 3.23
C ALA A 128 4.62 5.81 3.49
N THR A 129 4.30 5.18 4.62
CA THR A 129 2.93 4.92 5.05
C THR A 129 2.19 6.23 5.28
N ALA A 130 2.81 7.22 5.92
CA ALA A 130 2.22 8.54 6.10
C ALA A 130 1.92 9.22 4.75
N ILE A 131 2.86 9.22 3.81
CA ILE A 131 2.65 9.77 2.46
C ILE A 131 1.49 9.05 1.76
N SER A 132 1.45 7.72 1.84
CA SER A 132 0.38 6.90 1.27
C SER A 132 -0.99 7.21 1.88
N CYS A 133 -1.06 7.30 3.21
CA CYS A 133 -2.27 7.68 3.95
C CYS A 133 -2.77 9.08 3.58
N VAL A 134 -1.85 10.04 3.46
CA VAL A 134 -2.18 11.42 3.06
C VAL A 134 -2.72 11.45 1.64
N PHE A 135 -2.08 10.74 0.70
CA PHE A 135 -2.55 10.62 -0.68
C PHE A 135 -3.95 10.00 -0.74
N LEU A 136 -4.16 8.85 -0.08
CA LEU A 136 -5.45 8.15 -0.05
C LEU A 136 -6.52 9.03 0.58
N GLY A 137 -6.23 9.64 1.73
CA GLY A 137 -7.16 10.46 2.49
C GLY A 137 -7.60 11.71 1.74
N PHE A 138 -6.69 12.43 1.08
CA PHE A 138 -7.05 13.60 0.28
C PHE A 138 -7.92 13.25 -0.92
N ASN A 139 -7.58 12.17 -1.65
CA ASN A 139 -8.35 11.76 -2.82
C ASN A 139 -9.73 11.19 -2.43
N LEU A 140 -9.81 10.32 -1.41
CA LEU A 140 -11.10 9.81 -0.93
C LEU A 140 -12.00 10.92 -0.40
N ARG A 141 -11.43 11.84 0.38
CA ARG A 141 -12.17 13.00 0.88
C ARG A 141 -12.73 13.83 -0.28
N ALA A 142 -11.92 14.12 -1.29
CA ALA A 142 -12.38 14.88 -2.45
C ALA A 142 -13.51 14.18 -3.20
N GLN A 143 -13.53 12.86 -3.25
CA GLN A 143 -14.59 12.08 -3.90
C GLN A 143 -15.90 12.03 -3.09
N ILE A 144 -15.84 12.03 -1.74
CA ILE A 144 -17.02 11.87 -0.87
C ILE A 144 -17.63 13.21 -0.44
N THR A 145 -16.80 14.26 -0.29
CA THR A 145 -17.26 15.59 0.17
C THR A 145 -18.27 16.23 -0.79
N ASP A 146 -18.29 15.82 -2.06
CA ASP A 146 -19.24 16.30 -3.07
C ASP A 146 -20.71 15.91 -2.78
N GLY A 147 -21.04 15.12 -1.73
CA GLY A 147 -22.43 14.74 -1.49
C GLY A 147 -22.86 14.19 -0.13
N HIS A 148 -21.99 14.04 0.89
CA HIS A 148 -22.42 13.43 2.16
C HIS A 148 -21.60 13.85 3.40
N GLU A 149 -22.25 13.99 4.57
CA GLU A 149 -21.59 14.27 5.87
C GLU A 149 -20.73 13.09 6.38
N MET A 150 -20.85 11.91 5.77
CA MET A 150 -20.17 10.66 6.15
C MET A 150 -18.72 10.58 5.65
N TRP A 151 -18.17 11.66 5.07
CA TRP A 151 -16.80 11.68 4.54
C TRP A 151 -15.75 11.40 5.61
N PHE A 152 -15.95 11.90 6.84
CA PHE A 152 -14.99 11.76 7.93
C PHE A 152 -14.75 10.31 8.36
N PRO A 153 -15.78 9.53 8.78
CA PRO A 153 -15.56 8.16 9.24
C PRO A 153 -15.03 7.23 8.14
N VAL A 154 -15.47 7.40 6.89
CA VAL A 154 -15.01 6.59 5.75
C VAL A 154 -13.55 6.86 5.44
N THR A 155 -13.16 8.14 5.38
CA THR A 155 -11.76 8.53 5.13
C THR A 155 -10.85 8.08 6.26
N LEU A 156 -11.30 8.22 7.52
CA LEU A 156 -10.57 7.77 8.69
C LEU A 156 -10.36 6.25 8.67
N GLY A 157 -11.40 5.47 8.39
CA GLY A 157 -11.30 4.02 8.28
C GLY A 157 -10.31 3.57 7.19
N ALA A 158 -10.36 4.22 6.02
CA ALA A 158 -9.43 3.94 4.93
C ALA A 158 -7.97 4.25 5.30
N VAL A 159 -7.73 5.39 5.95
CA VAL A 159 -6.39 5.78 6.44
C VAL A 159 -5.88 4.81 7.50
N LEU A 160 -6.74 4.35 8.42
CA LEU A 160 -6.36 3.37 9.44
C LEU A 160 -6.01 2.02 8.82
N LEU A 161 -6.76 1.56 7.80
CA LEU A 161 -6.44 0.34 7.06
C LEU A 161 -5.10 0.46 6.33
N GLN A 162 -4.82 1.60 5.68
CA GLN A 162 -3.55 1.85 5.01
C GLN A 162 -2.38 1.89 6.02
N ALA A 163 -2.59 2.51 7.19
CA ALA A 163 -1.59 2.53 8.26
C ALA A 163 -1.32 1.12 8.80
N GLY A 164 -2.38 0.33 9.02
CA GLY A 164 -2.28 -1.06 9.43
C GLY A 164 -1.50 -1.92 8.43
N LEU A 165 -1.74 -1.72 7.12
CA LEU A 165 -0.97 -2.37 6.07
C LEU A 165 0.51 -2.00 6.17
N GLY A 166 0.85 -0.71 6.30
CA GLY A 166 2.24 -0.26 6.42
C GLY A 166 2.99 -0.90 7.60
N VAL A 167 2.31 -1.03 8.75
CA VAL A 167 2.85 -1.73 9.93
C VAL A 167 3.02 -3.23 9.64
N LEU A 168 2.03 -3.87 9.03
CA LEU A 168 2.09 -5.29 8.67
C LEU A 168 3.27 -5.57 7.72
N LEU A 169 3.44 -4.73 6.70
CA LEU A 169 4.55 -4.85 5.75
C LEU A 169 5.90 -4.71 6.44
N LYS A 170 6.03 -3.77 7.38
CA LYS A 170 7.24 -3.62 8.19
C LYS A 170 7.55 -4.90 8.97
N LEU A 171 6.55 -5.48 9.63
CA LEU A 171 6.73 -6.63 10.52
C LEU A 171 7.06 -7.91 9.74
N TYR A 172 6.39 -8.15 8.61
CA TYR A 172 6.56 -9.38 7.83
C TYR A 172 7.72 -9.35 6.82
N PHE A 173 8.03 -8.20 6.22
CA PHE A 173 8.98 -8.15 5.09
C PHE A 173 10.24 -7.32 5.37
N PHE A 174 10.20 -6.35 6.29
CA PHE A 174 11.31 -5.43 6.57
C PHE A 174 11.84 -5.52 8.01
N THR A 175 11.78 -6.71 8.60
CA THR A 175 12.40 -7.01 9.90
C THR A 175 13.87 -7.37 9.70
#